data_AF-A0A8T1B2Q8-F1
#
_entry.id   AF-A0A8T1B2Q8-F1
#
_cell.length_a   1.000
_cell.length_b   1.000
_cell.length_c   1.000
_cell.angle_alpha   90.00
_cell.angle_beta   90.00
_cell.angle_gamma   90.00
#
_symmetry.space_group_name_H-M   'P 1'
#
loop_
_entity.id
_entity.type
_entity.pdbx_description
1 polymer ?
#
loop_
_entity_poly.entity_id
_entity_poly.type
_entity_poly.pdbx_seq_one_letter_code
_entity_poly.pdbx_strand_id
1 'polypeptide(L)'
;MTEDGKFAEFFKLLYGCDFEAFCAHKGDRVVLIDEAQITYNDEQLWRGYVKDTLDSQIPGLRFVLFSSYGSFNVYRKHERAGTPILVPPQNIFGLNATPSKPGLQLSREELEEMVQNSIGASASDLIWILCSGHIGIARAILIFLHRKFGSETPNDEDVELELRSLGLLQDIRFSYRGISSADAFQRVKIAHMLSDEAMLKMIGILNGVAAGNVMLVSDGQRARLPWNC
;
A
#
# COMPACT_ATOMS: atom_id res chain seq x y z
N MET A 1 3.23 -14.11 -9.84
CA MET A 1 2.05 -14.67 -10.54
C MET A 1 2.12 -14.19 -11.97
N THR A 2 1.98 -15.08 -12.95
CA THR A 2 1.65 -14.68 -14.31
C THR A 2 0.30 -13.95 -14.28
N GLU A 3 0.09 -12.96 -15.15
CA GLU A 3 -1.08 -12.04 -15.14
C GLU A 3 -2.45 -12.76 -15.23
N ASP A 4 -2.45 -14.05 -15.56
CA ASP A 4 -3.65 -14.90 -15.70
C ASP A 4 -3.80 -15.99 -14.61
N GLY A 5 -2.89 -16.05 -13.63
CA GLY A 5 -2.96 -17.06 -12.57
C GLY A 5 -4.16 -16.84 -11.65
N LYS A 6 -5.16 -17.74 -11.71
CA LYS A 6 -6.34 -17.67 -10.86
C LYS A 6 -5.97 -17.99 -9.40
N PHE A 7 -6.51 -17.22 -8.46
CA PHE A 7 -6.28 -17.37 -7.03
C PHE A 7 -6.47 -18.81 -6.55
N ALA A 8 -7.51 -19.50 -6.99
CA ALA A 8 -7.82 -20.87 -6.59
C ALA A 8 -6.73 -21.87 -7.02
N GLU A 9 -6.14 -21.70 -8.20
CA GLU A 9 -5.05 -22.55 -8.69
C GLU A 9 -3.77 -22.31 -7.87
N PHE A 10 -3.45 -21.04 -7.60
CA PHE A 10 -2.32 -20.69 -6.75
C PHE A 10 -2.50 -21.21 -5.32
N PHE A 11 -3.70 -21.09 -4.76
CA PHE A 11 -4.04 -21.62 -3.45
C PHE A 11 -3.85 -23.14 -3.40
N LYS A 12 -4.38 -23.86 -4.39
CA LYS A 12 -4.23 -25.32 -4.49
C LYS A 12 -2.77 -25.75 -4.60
N LEU A 13 -1.99 -25.05 -5.42
CA LEU A 13 -0.57 -25.31 -5.58
C LEU A 13 0.18 -25.16 -4.25
N LEU A 14 -0.14 -24.11 -3.48
CA LEU A 14 0.56 -23.79 -2.24
C LEU A 14 0.13 -24.68 -1.06
N TYR A 15 -1.17 -24.98 -0.94
CA TYR A 15 -1.75 -25.63 0.24
C TYR A 15 -2.21 -27.07 -0.01
N GLY A 16 -2.10 -27.57 -1.23
CA GLY A 16 -2.43 -28.95 -1.58
C GLY A 16 -3.93 -29.30 -1.52
N CYS A 17 -4.81 -28.31 -1.37
CA CYS A 17 -6.26 -28.50 -1.34
C CYS A 17 -6.99 -27.40 -2.12
N ASP A 18 -8.18 -27.73 -2.62
CA ASP A 18 -9.04 -26.77 -3.29
C ASP A 18 -9.56 -25.72 -2.31
N PHE A 19 -9.74 -24.48 -2.79
CA PHE A 19 -10.21 -23.40 -1.94
C PHE A 19 -11.64 -23.66 -1.43
N GLU A 20 -12.47 -24.35 -2.21
CA GLU A 20 -13.79 -24.81 -1.79
C GLU A 20 -13.73 -25.76 -0.58
N ALA A 21 -12.72 -26.63 -0.52
CA ALA A 21 -12.53 -27.52 0.61
C ALA A 21 -12.11 -26.75 1.87
N PHE A 22 -11.29 -25.71 1.71
CA PHE A 22 -10.97 -24.76 2.77
C PHE A 22 -12.24 -24.00 3.24
N CYS A 23 -13.05 -23.51 2.31
CA CYS A 23 -14.33 -22.87 2.62
C CYS A 23 -15.31 -23.80 3.34
N ALA A 24 -15.31 -25.10 3.05
CA ALA A 24 -16.17 -26.08 3.71
C ALA A 24 -15.71 -26.46 5.13
N HIS A 25 -14.50 -26.06 5.54
CA HIS A 25 -13.98 -26.38 6.86
C HIS A 25 -14.83 -25.74 7.98
N LYS A 26 -15.14 -26.51 9.02
CA LYS A 26 -15.92 -26.03 10.18
C LYS A 26 -15.03 -25.17 11.08
N GLY A 27 -15.47 -23.96 11.40
CA GLY A 27 -14.76 -23.03 12.30
C GLY A 27 -14.45 -21.69 11.64
N ASP A 28 -13.87 -20.73 12.35
CA ASP A 28 -13.49 -19.46 11.76
C ASP A 28 -12.27 -19.64 10.83
N ARG A 29 -12.34 -19.06 9.62
CA ARG A 29 -11.28 -19.08 8.60
C ARG A 29 -10.95 -17.65 8.22
N VAL A 30 -9.67 -17.35 8.07
CA VAL A 30 -9.19 -16.03 7.63
C VAL A 30 -8.25 -16.19 6.45
N VAL A 31 -8.50 -15.43 5.39
CA VAL A 31 -7.62 -15.34 4.22
C VAL A 31 -6.99 -13.95 4.22
N LEU A 32 -5.66 -13.93 4.28
CA LEU A 32 -4.86 -12.70 4.19
C LEU A 32 -4.32 -12.60 2.77
N ILE A 33 -4.61 -11.51 2.07
CA ILE A 33 -4.07 -11.25 0.73
C ILE A 33 -3.28 -9.95 0.80
N ASP A 34 -1.97 -10.07 0.64
CA ASP A 34 -1.08 -8.93 0.46
C ASP A 34 -1.08 -8.48 -1.02
N GLU A 35 -0.90 -7.18 -1.24
CA GLU A 35 -1.00 -6.54 -2.55
C GLU A 35 -2.25 -6.95 -3.36
N ALA A 36 -3.40 -6.95 -2.69
CA ALA A 36 -4.67 -7.47 -3.22
C ALA A 36 -5.09 -6.83 -4.54
N GLN A 37 -4.63 -5.62 -4.87
CA GLN A 37 -4.88 -4.96 -6.15
C GLN A 37 -4.42 -5.74 -7.38
N ILE A 38 -3.42 -6.62 -7.23
CA ILE A 38 -2.94 -7.48 -8.31
C ILE A 38 -4.03 -8.49 -8.71
N THR A 39 -4.88 -8.87 -7.76
CA THR A 39 -5.93 -9.87 -7.97
C THR A 39 -7.25 -9.26 -8.46
N TYR A 40 -7.36 -7.95 -8.65
CA TYR A 40 -8.64 -7.28 -8.99
C TYR A 40 -9.26 -7.77 -10.31
N ASN A 41 -8.46 -8.39 -11.17
CA ASN A 41 -8.95 -8.99 -12.41
C ASN A 41 -9.59 -10.39 -12.21
N ASP A 42 -9.30 -11.08 -11.10
CA ASP A 42 -9.82 -12.41 -10.79
C ASP A 42 -11.31 -12.35 -10.42
N GLU A 43 -12.17 -12.74 -11.35
CA GLU A 43 -13.61 -12.70 -11.13
C GLU A 43 -14.09 -13.72 -10.11
N GLN A 44 -13.49 -14.89 -10.06
CA GLN A 44 -13.92 -15.95 -9.15
C GLN A 44 -13.59 -15.56 -7.71
N LEU A 45 -12.40 -15.00 -7.46
CA LEU A 45 -12.06 -14.47 -6.14
C LEU A 45 -13.00 -13.36 -5.71
N TRP A 46 -13.17 -12.34 -6.55
CA TRP A 46 -13.86 -11.12 -6.15
C TRP A 46 -15.38 -11.28 -6.16
N ARG A 47 -15.98 -11.81 -7.24
CA ARG A 47 -17.44 -11.96 -7.36
C ARG A 47 -17.99 -13.23 -6.72
N GLY A 48 -17.17 -14.28 -6.62
CA GLY A 48 -17.50 -15.47 -5.86
C GLY A 48 -17.14 -15.23 -4.40
N TYR A 49 -15.94 -15.65 -3.99
CA TYR A 49 -15.63 -15.82 -2.57
C TYR A 49 -15.70 -14.53 -1.74
N VAL A 50 -15.14 -13.41 -2.20
CA VAL A 50 -15.15 -12.14 -1.43
C VAL A 50 -16.57 -11.61 -1.28
N LYS A 51 -17.34 -11.57 -2.37
CA LYS A 51 -18.73 -11.11 -2.33
C LYS A 51 -19.61 -12.05 -1.50
N ASP A 52 -19.49 -13.36 -1.70
CA ASP A 52 -20.26 -14.35 -0.95
C ASP A 52 -19.94 -14.28 0.55
N THR A 53 -18.70 -13.95 0.90
CA THR A 53 -18.30 -13.69 2.30
C THR A 53 -18.97 -12.42 2.86
N LEU A 54 -18.99 -11.32 2.09
CA LEU A 54 -19.67 -10.07 2.48
C LEU A 54 -21.18 -10.28 2.64
N ASP A 55 -21.79 -11.05 1.74
CA ASP A 55 -23.21 -11.40 1.74
C ASP A 55 -23.53 -12.51 2.76
N SER A 56 -22.56 -12.91 3.59
CA SER A 56 -22.68 -13.95 4.63
C SER A 56 -23.10 -15.34 4.11
N GLN A 57 -22.86 -15.63 2.83
CA GLN A 57 -23.14 -16.92 2.18
C GLN A 57 -22.08 -17.99 2.49
N ILE A 58 -20.89 -17.58 2.95
CA ILE A 58 -19.84 -18.48 3.46
C ILE A 58 -19.60 -18.16 4.94
N PRO A 59 -20.46 -18.65 5.86
CA PRO A 59 -20.39 -18.28 7.27
C PRO A 59 -19.03 -18.65 7.86
N GLY A 60 -18.43 -17.73 8.63
CA GLY A 60 -17.15 -17.92 9.33
C GLY A 60 -15.90 -17.75 8.47
N LEU A 61 -16.03 -17.45 7.17
CA LEU A 61 -14.92 -16.98 6.35
C LEU A 61 -14.73 -15.46 6.53
N ARG A 62 -13.49 -14.99 6.59
CA ARG A 62 -13.14 -13.57 6.59
C ARG A 62 -11.96 -13.32 5.65
N PHE A 63 -11.99 -12.19 4.95
CA PHE A 63 -10.87 -11.71 4.14
C PHE A 63 -10.25 -10.47 4.79
N VAL A 64 -8.92 -10.42 4.82
CA VAL A 64 -8.15 -9.22 5.13
C VAL A 64 -7.28 -8.92 3.93
N LEU A 65 -7.45 -7.72 3.38
CA LEU A 65 -6.89 -7.34 2.10
C LEU A 65 -5.98 -6.13 2.31
N PHE A 66 -4.70 -6.30 2.06
CA PHE A 66 -3.73 -5.20 2.07
C PHE A 66 -3.58 -4.68 0.65
N SER A 67 -3.67 -3.37 0.47
CA SER A 67 -3.50 -2.76 -0.85
C SER A 67 -2.83 -1.40 -0.79
N SER A 68 -1.74 -1.28 -1.53
CA SER A 68 -0.97 -0.05 -1.65
C SER A 68 -1.66 1.02 -2.54
N TYR A 69 -2.63 0.62 -3.38
CA TYR A 69 -3.27 1.49 -4.37
C TYR A 69 -4.76 1.72 -4.09
N GLY A 70 -5.19 1.48 -2.86
CA GLY A 70 -6.56 1.69 -2.41
C GLY A 70 -7.50 0.51 -2.68
N SER A 71 -8.73 0.64 -2.19
CA SER A 71 -9.74 -0.41 -2.25
C SER A 71 -10.17 -0.73 -3.68
N PHE A 72 -10.69 -1.95 -3.87
CA PHE A 72 -11.30 -2.38 -5.13
C PHE A 72 -12.34 -1.36 -5.61
N ASN A 73 -12.12 -0.80 -6.81
CA ASN A 73 -13.04 0.16 -7.40
C ASN A 73 -14.15 -0.57 -8.17
N VAL A 74 -15.41 -0.39 -7.74
CA VAL A 74 -16.61 -0.90 -8.42
C VAL A 74 -16.75 -0.44 -9.88
N TYR A 75 -16.10 0.67 -10.27
CA TYR A 75 -16.12 1.20 -11.63
C TYR A 75 -14.99 0.68 -12.54
N ARG A 76 -14.06 -0.15 -12.03
CA ARG A 76 -12.86 -0.58 -12.79
C ARG A 76 -13.12 -1.48 -14.00
N LYS A 77 -14.37 -1.90 -14.28
CA LYS A 77 -14.74 -2.50 -15.57
C LYS A 77 -16.18 -2.15 -15.93
N HIS A 78 -16.36 -1.37 -17.00
CA HIS A 78 -17.66 -1.04 -17.59
C HIS A 78 -18.40 -2.25 -18.22
N GLU A 79 -17.85 -3.46 -18.14
CA GLU A 79 -18.34 -4.63 -18.90
C GLU A 79 -18.83 -5.80 -18.05
N ARG A 80 -18.90 -5.68 -16.72
CA ARG A 80 -19.29 -6.84 -15.90
C ARG A 80 -20.76 -6.78 -15.47
N ALA A 81 -21.65 -7.48 -16.19
CA ALA A 81 -23.05 -7.69 -15.76
C ALA A 81 -23.11 -8.28 -14.33
N GLY A 82 -23.90 -7.69 -13.42
CA GLY A 82 -24.10 -8.18 -12.03
C GLY A 82 -24.00 -7.10 -10.94
N THR A 83 -24.33 -7.47 -9.68
CA THR A 83 -24.27 -6.56 -8.52
C THR A 83 -22.81 -6.18 -8.20
N PRO A 84 -22.49 -4.88 -8.01
CA PRO A 84 -21.14 -4.43 -7.64
C PRO A 84 -20.69 -4.99 -6.28
N ILE A 85 -19.37 -5.21 -6.13
CA ILE A 85 -18.78 -5.59 -4.84
C ILE A 85 -18.54 -4.32 -4.03
N LEU A 86 -19.42 -4.05 -3.07
CA LEU A 86 -19.31 -2.90 -2.19
C LEU A 86 -18.74 -3.33 -0.84
N VAL A 87 -17.45 -3.04 -0.60
CA VAL A 87 -16.87 -3.22 0.74
C VAL A 87 -17.42 -2.12 1.65
N PRO A 88 -18.08 -2.47 2.77
CA PRO A 88 -18.65 -1.46 3.66
C PRO A 88 -17.56 -0.53 4.20
N PRO A 89 -17.79 0.80 4.26
CA PRO A 89 -16.77 1.74 4.70
C PRO A 89 -16.18 1.40 6.07
N GLN A 90 -16.97 0.88 7.01
CA GLN A 90 -16.50 0.46 8.34
C GLN A 90 -15.40 -0.63 8.31
N ASN A 91 -15.31 -1.39 7.22
CA ASN A 91 -14.29 -2.43 7.03
C ASN A 91 -13.08 -1.92 6.25
N ILE A 92 -13.01 -0.63 5.95
CA ILE A 92 -11.91 0.02 5.24
C ILE A 92 -11.13 0.90 6.22
N PHE A 93 -9.82 0.63 6.29
CA PHE A 93 -8.82 1.38 7.03
C PHE A 93 -7.88 2.05 6.02
N GLY A 94 -7.70 3.36 6.16
CA GLY A 94 -6.87 4.16 5.27
C GLY A 94 -5.48 4.45 5.84
N LEU A 95 -4.67 5.19 5.10
CA LEU A 95 -3.40 5.71 5.60
C LEU A 95 -3.62 6.69 6.75
N ASN A 96 -4.53 7.66 6.57
CA ASN A 96 -4.82 8.65 7.59
C ASN A 96 -5.75 8.09 8.67
N ALA A 97 -5.38 8.31 9.92
CA ALA A 97 -6.26 8.06 11.05
C ALA A 97 -7.43 9.05 11.06
N THR A 98 -8.54 8.64 11.65
CA THR A 98 -9.67 9.50 11.99
C THR A 98 -10.03 9.28 13.46
N PRO A 99 -10.80 10.17 14.10
CA PRO A 99 -11.25 9.95 15.48
C PRO A 99 -11.99 8.62 15.71
N SER A 100 -12.51 8.01 14.63
CA SER A 100 -13.29 6.78 14.68
C SER A 100 -12.55 5.55 14.16
N LYS A 101 -11.37 5.71 13.54
CA LYS A 101 -10.63 4.61 12.90
C LYS A 101 -9.12 4.84 12.93
N PRO A 102 -8.32 3.81 13.25
CA PRO A 102 -6.89 3.89 13.12
C PRO A 102 -6.46 4.05 11.65
N GLY A 103 -5.36 4.76 11.46
CA GLY A 103 -4.65 4.87 10.19
C GLY A 103 -3.35 4.07 10.21
N LEU A 104 -2.66 4.05 9.07
CA LEU A 104 -1.34 3.42 8.93
C LEU A 104 -0.18 4.44 8.92
N GLN A 105 -0.48 5.72 8.66
CA GLN A 105 0.49 6.80 8.72
C GLN A 105 0.65 7.22 10.18
N LEU A 106 1.91 7.37 10.60
CA LEU A 106 2.24 7.83 11.93
C LEU A 106 1.69 9.24 12.15
N SER A 107 1.08 9.45 13.30
CA SER A 107 0.91 10.78 13.85
C SER A 107 2.26 11.36 14.30
N ARG A 108 2.27 12.66 14.59
CA ARG A 108 3.47 13.32 15.11
C ARG A 108 3.88 12.74 16.46
N GLU A 109 2.89 12.49 17.31
CA GLU A 109 3.03 11.92 18.65
C GLU A 109 3.54 10.47 18.58
N GLU A 110 3.02 9.66 17.65
CA GLU A 110 3.50 8.29 17.44
C GLU A 110 4.96 8.27 16.97
N LEU A 111 5.37 9.21 16.10
CA LEU A 111 6.78 9.34 15.75
C LEU A 111 7.63 9.76 16.96
N GLU A 112 7.17 10.73 17.75
CA GLU A 112 7.89 11.20 18.94
C GLU A 112 8.10 10.07 19.96
N GLU A 113 7.11 9.21 20.14
CA GLU A 113 7.24 7.98 20.93
C GLU A 113 8.26 7.01 20.31
N MET A 114 8.21 6.81 18.99
CA MET A 114 9.15 5.92 18.29
C MET A 114 10.61 6.37 18.38
N VAL A 115 10.87 7.68 18.34
CA VAL A 115 12.24 8.21 18.44
C VAL A 115 12.70 8.36 19.89
N GLN A 116 11.80 8.24 20.86
CA GLN A 116 12.12 8.37 22.27
C GLN A 116 13.20 7.36 22.67
N ASN A 117 14.25 7.84 23.35
CA ASN A 117 15.42 7.06 23.75
C ASN A 117 16.25 6.48 22.58
N SER A 118 16.11 7.03 21.37
CA SER A 118 16.98 6.71 20.23
C SER A 118 17.96 7.85 19.95
N ILE A 119 19.00 7.56 19.15
CA ILE A 119 19.93 8.58 18.61
C ILE A 119 19.16 9.65 17.80
N GLY A 120 18.02 9.30 17.21
CA GLY A 120 17.19 10.22 16.43
C GLY A 120 16.36 11.20 17.26
N ALA A 121 16.37 11.11 18.60
CA ALA A 121 15.50 11.91 19.45
C ALA A 121 15.72 13.42 19.26
N SER A 122 16.96 13.88 19.18
CA SER A 122 17.28 15.30 18.98
C SER A 122 16.97 15.80 17.56
N ALA A 123 16.90 14.90 16.58
CA ALA A 123 16.58 15.21 15.19
C ALA A 123 15.14 14.83 14.79
N SER A 124 14.22 14.69 15.76
CA SER A 124 12.83 14.26 15.54
C SER A 124 12.12 15.04 14.44
N ASP A 125 12.32 16.37 14.40
CA ASP A 125 11.73 17.23 13.36
C ASP A 125 12.21 16.90 11.95
N LEU A 126 13.52 16.68 11.80
CA LEU A 126 14.09 16.30 10.52
C LEU A 126 13.62 14.90 10.11
N ILE A 127 13.54 13.96 11.05
CA ILE A 127 13.03 12.61 10.79
C ILE A 127 11.57 12.68 10.33
N TRP A 128 10.73 13.50 10.97
CA TRP A 128 9.35 13.72 10.58
C TRP A 128 9.22 14.24 9.16
N ILE A 129 10.02 15.24 8.78
CA ILE A 129 10.05 15.78 7.42
C ILE A 129 10.45 14.69 6.42
N LEU A 130 11.52 13.94 6.72
CA LEU A 130 12.05 12.92 5.82
C LEU A 130 11.10 11.73 5.63
N CYS A 131 10.44 11.27 6.69
CA CYS A 131 9.52 10.14 6.61
C CYS A 131 8.11 10.53 6.20
N SER A 132 7.70 11.78 6.43
CA SER A 132 6.34 12.28 6.18
C SER A 132 5.27 11.34 6.74
N GLY A 133 5.46 10.87 7.98
CA GLY A 133 4.59 9.91 8.65
C GLY A 133 4.64 8.46 8.13
N HIS A 134 5.45 8.13 7.12
CA HIS A 134 5.58 6.75 6.65
C HIS A 134 6.41 5.90 7.64
N ILE A 135 5.74 5.01 8.39
CA ILE A 135 6.36 4.19 9.44
C ILE A 135 7.57 3.37 8.96
N GLY A 136 7.52 2.83 7.74
CA GLY A 136 8.64 2.10 7.14
C GLY A 136 9.89 2.96 6.95
N ILE A 137 9.73 4.23 6.53
CA ILE A 137 10.85 5.15 6.33
C ILE A 137 11.37 5.62 7.68
N ALA A 138 10.48 5.97 8.63
CA ALA A 138 10.88 6.35 9.98
C ALA A 138 11.73 5.26 10.63
N ARG A 139 11.27 4.01 10.56
CA ARG A 139 12.02 2.83 11.05
C ARG A 139 13.36 2.65 10.33
N ALA A 140 13.40 2.87 9.01
CA ALA A 140 14.63 2.80 8.23
C ALA A 140 15.69 3.78 8.74
N ILE A 141 15.27 5.03 8.95
CA ILE A 141 16.12 6.11 9.44
C ILE A 141 16.70 5.76 10.81
N LEU A 142 15.86 5.29 11.74
CA LEU A 142 16.32 4.93 13.09
C LEU A 142 17.31 3.76 13.09
N ILE A 143 17.08 2.75 12.25
CA ILE A 143 18.02 1.63 12.09
C ILE A 143 19.34 2.11 11.49
N PHE A 144 19.29 3.00 10.49
CA PHE A 144 20.49 3.57 9.88
C PHE A 144 21.32 4.33 10.92
N LEU A 145 20.69 5.22 11.71
CA LEU A 145 21.38 5.96 12.78
C LEU A 145 21.99 5.01 13.82
N HIS A 146 21.23 3.99 14.25
CA HIS A 146 21.75 3.00 15.18
C HIS A 146 22.94 2.21 14.63
N ARG A 147 22.92 1.83 13.35
CA ARG A 147 24.07 1.16 12.71
C ARG A 147 25.27 2.09 12.55
N LYS A 148 25.02 3.36 12.26
CA LYS A 148 26.06 4.35 12.00
C LYS A 148 26.84 4.72 13.27
N PHE A 149 26.12 4.95 14.37
CA PHE A 149 26.72 5.43 15.63
C PHE A 149 26.83 4.35 16.71
N GLY A 150 26.14 3.22 16.56
CA GLY A 150 26.23 2.10 17.50
C GLY A 150 25.82 2.50 18.93
N SER A 151 26.77 2.41 19.86
CA SER A 151 26.61 2.81 21.26
C SER A 151 27.14 4.21 21.57
N GLU A 152 27.64 4.93 20.57
CA GLU A 152 28.13 6.30 20.73
C GLU A 152 26.95 7.25 20.97
N THR A 153 27.22 8.34 21.68
CA THR A 153 26.29 9.46 21.84
C THR A 153 26.76 10.59 20.93
N PRO A 154 26.37 10.58 19.64
CA PRO A 154 26.73 11.67 18.72
C PRO A 154 26.09 12.98 19.18
N ASN A 155 26.71 14.10 18.80
CA ASN A 155 26.06 15.40 18.96
C ASN A 155 24.99 15.60 17.86
N ASP A 156 24.15 16.62 18.04
CA ASP A 156 23.01 16.86 17.15
C ASP A 156 23.44 17.21 15.71
N GLU A 157 24.57 17.90 15.54
CA GLU A 157 25.11 18.27 14.22
C GLU A 157 25.53 17.04 13.41
N ASP A 158 26.17 16.06 14.06
CA ASP A 158 26.60 14.80 13.44
C ASP A 158 25.39 13.96 13.00
N VAL A 159 24.34 13.90 13.83
CA VAL A 159 23.09 13.21 13.50
C VAL A 159 22.43 13.87 12.29
N GLU A 160 22.29 15.20 12.29
CA GLU A 160 21.73 15.92 11.15
C GLU A 160 22.53 15.73 9.86
N LEU A 161 23.87 15.74 9.95
CA LEU A 161 24.75 15.53 8.80
C LEU A 161 24.51 14.16 8.17
N GLU A 162 24.42 13.11 8.98
CA GLU A 162 24.16 11.75 8.51
C GLU A 162 22.74 11.58 7.96
N LEU A 163 21.74 12.26 8.53
CA LEU A 163 20.37 12.29 8.00
C LEU A 163 20.26 12.98 6.64
N ARG A 164 21.15 13.93 6.36
CA ARG A 164 21.26 14.61 5.05
C ARG A 164 22.19 13.87 4.08
N SER A 165 22.84 12.79 4.53
CA SER A 165 23.82 12.08 3.73
C SER A 165 23.18 11.25 2.62
N LEU A 166 23.96 11.03 1.55
CA LEU A 166 23.60 10.06 0.51
C LEU A 166 23.56 8.63 1.08
N GLY A 167 24.29 8.36 2.17
CA GLY A 167 24.34 7.07 2.83
C GLY A 167 22.98 6.61 3.34
N LEU A 168 22.19 7.52 3.93
CA LEU A 168 20.83 7.22 4.35
C LEU A 168 19.94 6.80 3.17
N LEU A 169 19.97 7.56 2.07
CA LEU A 169 19.17 7.26 0.88
C LEU A 169 19.53 5.89 0.28
N GLN A 170 20.82 5.55 0.30
CA GLN A 170 21.29 4.23 -0.12
C GLN A 170 20.80 3.13 0.83
N ASP A 171 20.93 3.30 2.14
CA ASP A 171 20.46 2.30 3.12
C ASP A 171 18.95 2.06 3.00
N ILE A 172 18.13 3.11 2.93
CA ILE A 172 16.68 2.99 2.73
C ILE A 172 16.37 2.18 1.46
N ARG A 173 17.05 2.49 0.36
CA ARG A 173 16.89 1.81 -0.94
C ARG A 173 17.23 0.32 -0.87
N PHE A 174 18.28 -0.06 -0.14
CA PHE A 174 18.70 -1.46 -0.02
C PHE A 174 17.90 -2.24 1.04
N SER A 175 17.54 -1.59 2.14
CA SER A 175 16.84 -2.17 3.28
C SER A 175 15.35 -2.41 3.00
N TYR A 176 14.71 -1.63 2.12
CA TYR A 176 13.29 -1.78 1.81
C TYR A 176 13.08 -2.09 0.32
N ARG A 177 13.00 -3.39 0.00
CA ARG A 177 12.43 -3.86 -1.27
C ARG A 177 10.96 -3.44 -1.30
N GLY A 178 10.61 -2.43 -2.10
CA GLY A 178 9.21 -2.09 -2.37
C GLY A 178 8.78 -0.65 -2.05
N ILE A 179 9.66 0.21 -1.51
CA ILE A 179 9.37 1.65 -1.60
C ILE A 179 9.47 2.00 -3.09
N SER A 180 8.35 2.39 -3.68
CA SER A 180 8.24 2.83 -5.07
C SER A 180 9.07 4.10 -5.28
N SER A 181 10.38 3.95 -5.41
CA SER A 181 11.29 5.00 -5.86
C SER A 181 11.12 5.25 -7.35
N ALA A 182 11.50 6.42 -7.85
CA ALA A 182 11.52 6.71 -9.29
C ALA A 182 12.30 5.64 -10.08
N ASP A 183 13.36 5.09 -9.49
CA ASP A 183 14.13 3.97 -10.04
C ASP A 183 13.35 2.66 -10.09
N ALA A 184 12.52 2.37 -9.08
CA ALA A 184 11.62 1.21 -9.12
C ALA A 184 10.59 1.37 -10.26
N PHE A 185 10.12 2.59 -10.48
CA PHE A 185 9.21 2.93 -11.59
C PHE A 185 9.86 2.77 -12.97
N GLN A 186 11.12 3.19 -13.14
CA GLN A 186 11.85 2.95 -14.40
C GLN A 186 12.04 1.46 -14.67
N ARG A 187 12.29 0.66 -13.62
CA ARG A 187 12.36 -0.80 -13.77
C ARG A 187 11.02 -1.41 -14.19
N VAL A 188 9.90 -0.93 -13.64
CA VAL A 188 8.55 -1.36 -14.06
C VAL A 188 8.26 -0.95 -15.50
N LYS A 189 8.63 0.27 -15.92
CA LYS A 189 8.54 0.72 -17.32
C LYS A 189 9.25 -0.25 -18.27
N ILE A 190 10.50 -0.57 -17.94
CA ILE A 190 11.34 -1.44 -18.77
C ILE A 190 10.81 -2.87 -18.76
N ALA A 191 10.43 -3.40 -17.59
CA ALA A 191 9.95 -4.77 -17.45
C ALA A 191 8.61 -5.03 -18.14
N HIS A 192 7.73 -4.01 -18.19
CA HIS A 192 6.37 -4.13 -18.76
C HIS A 192 6.18 -3.35 -20.07
N MET A 193 7.26 -2.83 -20.67
CA MET A 193 7.23 -2.03 -21.90
C MET A 193 6.16 -0.91 -21.89
N LEU A 194 5.99 -0.24 -20.75
CA LEU A 194 4.96 0.80 -20.60
C LEU A 194 5.28 2.00 -21.50
N SER A 195 4.25 2.54 -22.15
CA SER A 195 4.38 3.75 -22.98
C SER A 195 4.77 4.97 -22.14
N ASP A 196 5.43 5.94 -22.77
CA ASP A 196 5.78 7.21 -22.12
C ASP A 196 4.55 7.95 -21.58
N GLU A 197 3.42 7.79 -22.25
CA GLU A 197 2.14 8.38 -21.86
C GLU A 197 1.54 7.71 -20.60
N ALA A 198 1.63 6.38 -20.50
CA ALA A 198 1.26 5.64 -19.28
C ALA A 198 2.18 6.03 -18.11
N MET A 199 3.48 6.22 -18.37
CA MET A 199 4.45 6.66 -17.38
C MET A 199 4.15 8.06 -16.84
N LEU A 200 3.84 9.02 -17.71
CA LEU A 200 3.46 10.37 -17.30
C LEU A 200 2.18 10.38 -16.46
N LYS A 201 1.19 9.54 -16.81
CA LYS A 201 -0.06 9.40 -16.05
C LYS A 201 0.20 8.81 -14.66
N MET A 202 1.04 7.79 -14.55
CA MET A 202 1.41 7.20 -13.26
C MET A 202 2.20 8.16 -12.38
N ILE A 203 3.17 8.90 -12.95
CA ILE A 203 3.92 9.95 -12.22
C ILE A 203 2.97 11.03 -11.70
N GLY A 204 2.00 11.46 -12.52
CA GLY A 204 0.98 12.41 -12.11
C GLY A 204 0.14 11.91 -10.93
N ILE A 205 -0.25 10.64 -10.93
CA ILE A 205 -0.99 10.00 -9.82
C ILE A 205 -0.13 9.94 -8.55
N LEU A 206 1.11 9.49 -8.64
CA LEU A 206 2.02 9.40 -7.50
C LEU A 206 2.27 10.76 -6.86
N ASN A 207 2.54 11.78 -7.67
CA ASN A 207 2.76 13.13 -7.17
C ASN A 207 1.51 13.70 -6.50
N GLY A 208 0.32 13.40 -7.03
CA GLY A 208 -0.92 13.80 -6.38
C GLY A 208 -1.15 13.08 -5.05
N VAL A 209 -0.88 11.78 -4.96
CA VAL A 209 -0.96 11.02 -3.70
C VAL A 209 0.08 11.53 -2.69
N ALA A 210 1.32 11.78 -3.12
CA ALA A 210 2.38 12.34 -2.28
C ALA A 210 2.04 13.75 -1.78
N ALA A 211 1.27 14.52 -2.55
CA ALA A 211 0.72 15.81 -2.14
C ALA A 211 -0.57 15.70 -1.30
N GLY A 212 -0.98 14.49 -0.90
CA GLY A 212 -2.17 14.25 -0.06
C GLY A 212 -3.50 14.29 -0.81
N ASN A 213 -3.50 14.33 -2.14
CA ASN A 213 -4.72 14.34 -2.94
C ASN A 213 -5.31 12.93 -3.09
N VAL A 214 -6.63 12.83 -2.97
CA VAL A 214 -7.37 11.62 -3.33
C VAL A 214 -7.42 11.52 -4.85
N MET A 215 -6.59 10.65 -5.43
CA MET A 215 -6.53 10.46 -6.88
C MET A 215 -7.59 9.43 -7.31
N LEU A 216 -8.62 9.93 -8.00
CA LEU A 216 -9.58 9.07 -8.71
C LEU A 216 -9.02 8.76 -10.09
N VAL A 217 -8.97 7.48 -10.47
CA VAL A 217 -8.59 7.07 -11.83
C VAL A 217 -9.75 7.41 -12.75
N SER A 218 -9.75 8.63 -13.32
CA SER A 218 -10.64 8.97 -14.43
C SER A 218 -9.96 8.58 -15.73
N ASP A 219 -10.58 7.66 -16.47
CA ASP A 219 -10.18 7.41 -17.85
C ASP A 219 -10.48 8.65 -18.68
N GLY A 220 -9.45 9.13 -19.37
CA GLY A 220 -9.56 10.32 -20.20
C GLY A 220 -10.48 10.04 -21.37
N GLN A 221 -11.63 10.72 -21.37
CA GLN A 221 -12.17 11.46 -22.51
C GLN A 221 -13.45 12.15 -22.06
N ARG A 222 -13.34 13.43 -21.65
CA ARG A 222 -14.35 14.41 -22.02
C ARG A 222 -13.65 15.66 -22.47
N ALA A 223 -13.74 15.88 -23.79
CA ALA A 223 -13.59 17.18 -24.40
C ALA A 223 -14.28 18.23 -23.51
N ARG A 224 -13.57 19.35 -23.30
CA ARG A 224 -14.18 20.57 -22.79
C ARG A 224 -15.39 20.89 -23.66
N LEU A 225 -16.59 20.75 -23.11
CA LEU A 225 -17.75 21.49 -23.59
C LEU A 225 -18.01 22.60 -22.57
N PRO A 226 -18.12 23.86 -23.01
CA PRO A 226 -18.43 24.96 -22.12
C PRO A 226 -19.91 24.87 -21.77
N TRP A 227 -20.22 24.73 -20.50
CA TRP A 227 -21.58 24.99 -20.02
C TRP A 227 -21.61 26.41 -19.48
N ASN A 228 -22.05 27.31 -20.36
CA ASN A 228 -22.74 28.53 -19.97
C ASN A 228 -24.13 28.13 -19.45
N CYS A 229 -24.52 28.75 -18.33
CA CYS A 229 -25.84 28.79 -17.71
C CYS A 229 -26.35 27.48 -17.09
#